data_AF-G1LRL2-F1
#
_entry.id   AF-G1LRL2-F1
#
_cell.length_a   1.000
_cell.length_b   1.000
_cell.length_c   1.000
_cell.angle_alpha   90.00
_cell.angle_beta   90.00
_cell.angle_gamma   90.00
#
_symmetry.space_group_name_H-M   'P 1'
#
loop_
_entity.id
_entity.type
_entity.pdbx_description
1 polymer ?
#
loop_
_entity_poly.entity_id
_entity_poly.type
_entity_poly.pdbx_seq_one_letter_code
_entity_poly.pdbx_strand_id
1 'polypeptide(L)'
;VPDAPQSWPSYLCHGLISFLGFLLLLITFPISGWFALKIVPTYERMIVFRLGRIRTPQGPGMVLLLPFIDSFQRVDLRTRAFNVPPCKLASKDGAVLSVGADVQFRIWDPVLSVMTVKDLNMATRMTAQNAMTKALLKRPLREIQMEKLKISDQLLLEINDVTRAWGLEVDRVELAVEAVLQPPQDSPAGPSLDSTLQQLALHFLGGGLSSVAGGASPPGPDTLEMVSEVEQPVPHVGAGLSPKQPVAEGLLNALQPSLSEALVSQVGACYQFNVILPSGTQSIYFLDLTTGHGRVGHGVPDGTPDVVVEMAEADLRALLCRELRPLGAYMSGRLKVKGDLAVAMKLEAVLRALK
;
A
#
# COMPACT_ATOMS: atom_id res chain seq x y z
N VAL A 1 -21.18 30.92 6.86
CA VAL A 1 -22.26 31.93 6.76
C VAL A 1 -22.70 32.24 8.18
N PRO A 2 -22.47 33.46 8.70
CA PRO A 2 -22.94 33.82 10.02
C PRO A 2 -24.46 33.94 10.00
N ASP A 3 -25.09 33.46 11.08
CA ASP A 3 -26.53 33.31 11.24
C ASP A 3 -27.32 34.60 10.97
N ALA A 4 -28.26 34.55 10.04
CA ALA A 4 -29.29 35.58 9.93
C ALA A 4 -30.15 35.57 11.21
N PRO A 5 -30.57 36.73 11.75
CA PRO A 5 -31.39 36.79 12.95
C PRO A 5 -32.73 36.10 12.68
N GLN A 6 -32.88 34.89 13.22
CA GLN A 6 -34.07 34.08 13.02
C GLN A 6 -35.25 34.72 13.74
N SER A 7 -36.36 34.91 13.02
CA SER A 7 -37.53 35.62 13.53
C SER A 7 -38.15 34.88 14.73
N TRP A 8 -38.46 35.60 15.80
CA TRP A 8 -39.15 35.13 17.02
C TRP A 8 -40.30 34.11 16.79
N PRO A 9 -41.18 34.27 15.77
CA PRO A 9 -42.21 33.25 15.48
C PRO A 9 -41.66 31.85 15.15
N SER A 10 -40.47 31.75 14.55
CA SER A 10 -39.88 30.45 14.21
C SER A 10 -39.45 29.64 15.42
N TYR A 11 -39.02 30.30 16.50
CA TYR A 11 -38.69 29.67 17.77
C TYR A 11 -39.94 29.20 18.51
N LEU A 12 -41.01 30.00 18.48
CA LEU A 12 -42.31 29.63 19.06
C LEU A 12 -42.93 28.42 18.36
N CYS A 13 -42.95 28.40 17.02
CA CYS A 13 -43.41 27.23 16.26
C CYS A 13 -42.56 25.99 16.56
N HIS A 14 -41.23 26.11 16.57
CA HIS A 14 -40.35 24.98 16.88
C HIS A 14 -40.56 24.46 18.30
N GLY A 15 -40.76 25.36 19.27
CA GLY A 15 -41.07 25.01 20.66
C GLY A 15 -42.42 24.29 20.78
N LEU A 16 -43.46 24.80 20.11
CA LEU A 16 -44.80 24.22 20.13
C LEU A 16 -44.84 22.83 19.47
N ILE A 17 -44.17 22.66 18.33
CA ILE A 17 -44.06 21.36 17.65
C ILE A 17 -43.27 20.35 18.49
N SER A 18 -42.16 20.80 19.11
CA SER A 18 -41.38 19.94 20.01
C SER A 18 -42.19 19.52 21.24
N PHE A 19 -42.97 20.44 21.81
CA PHE A 19 -43.85 20.18 22.94
C PHE A 19 -44.96 19.19 22.57
N LEU A 20 -45.62 19.39 21.42
CA LEU A 20 -46.65 18.47 20.93
C LEU A 20 -46.09 17.06 20.66
N GLY A 21 -44.88 16.97 20.10
CA GLY A 21 -44.20 15.68 19.91
C GLY A 21 -43.88 14.97 21.22
N PHE A 22 -43.44 15.71 22.25
CA PHE A 22 -43.21 15.15 23.58
C PHE A 22 -44.51 14.71 24.26
N LEU A 23 -45.58 15.51 24.14
CA LEU A 23 -46.90 15.18 24.65
C LEU A 23 -47.46 13.91 24.00
N LEU A 24 -47.32 13.78 22.67
CA LEU A 24 -47.70 12.57 21.93
C LEU A 24 -46.91 11.36 22.42
N LEU A 25 -45.60 11.50 22.64
CA LEU A 25 -44.73 10.43 23.16
C LEU A 25 -45.17 9.98 24.56
N LEU A 26 -45.61 10.90 25.41
CA LEU A 26 -46.09 10.60 26.77
C LEU A 26 -47.46 9.90 26.75
N ILE A 27 -48.39 10.34 25.88
CA ILE A 27 -49.71 9.72 25.70
C ILE A 27 -49.60 8.30 25.13
N THR A 28 -48.63 8.07 24.24
CA THR A 28 -48.45 6.77 23.54
C THR A 28 -47.45 5.84 24.25
N PHE A 29 -47.06 6.16 25.48
CA PHE A 29 -46.25 5.30 26.32
C PHE A 29 -47.07 4.07 26.76
N PRO A 30 -46.54 2.82 26.73
CA PRO A 30 -45.13 2.40 26.59
C PRO A 30 -44.63 2.12 25.17
N ILE A 31 -45.53 2.04 24.18
CA ILE A 31 -45.22 1.59 22.81
C ILE A 31 -44.21 2.55 22.14
N SER A 32 -44.39 3.85 22.31
CA SER A 32 -43.51 4.88 21.76
C SER A 32 -42.10 4.86 22.37
N GLY A 33 -41.97 4.49 23.65
CA GLY A 33 -40.69 4.42 24.35
C GLY A 33 -39.74 3.39 23.72
N TRP A 34 -40.26 2.26 23.26
CA TRP A 34 -39.46 1.23 22.58
C TRP A 34 -38.90 1.71 21.23
N PHE A 35 -39.66 2.52 20.49
CA PHE A 35 -39.21 3.08 19.21
C PHE A 35 -38.32 4.32 19.36
N ALA A 36 -38.55 5.13 20.39
CA ALA A 36 -37.82 6.35 20.65
C ALA A 36 -36.41 6.10 21.20
N LEU A 37 -36.21 5.00 21.93
CA LEU A 37 -34.95 4.68 22.58
C LEU A 37 -34.06 3.87 21.63
N LYS A 38 -33.01 4.50 21.09
CA LYS A 38 -32.10 3.86 20.15
C LYS A 38 -30.70 3.76 20.73
N ILE A 39 -30.15 2.55 20.72
CA ILE A 39 -28.79 2.29 21.19
C ILE A 39 -27.83 2.50 20.01
N VAL A 40 -26.79 3.30 20.25
CA VAL A 40 -25.72 3.61 19.30
C VAL A 40 -24.43 2.93 19.78
N PRO A 41 -23.78 2.09 18.94
CA PRO A 41 -22.50 1.46 19.28
C PRO A 41 -21.36 2.46 19.50
N THR A 42 -20.32 2.06 20.24
CA THR A 42 -19.14 2.89 20.57
C THR A 42 -18.41 3.49 19.37
N TYR A 43 -18.43 2.78 18.25
CA TYR A 43 -17.70 3.13 17.03
C TYR A 43 -18.55 3.94 16.02
N GLU A 44 -19.83 4.16 16.33
CA GLU A 44 -20.72 4.99 15.52
C GLU A 44 -20.99 6.31 16.24
N ARG A 45 -21.18 7.36 15.45
CA ARG A 45 -21.75 8.64 15.91
C ARG A 45 -23.08 8.84 15.24
N MET A 46 -24.04 9.34 16.01
CA MET A 46 -25.37 9.62 15.50
C MET A 46 -25.60 11.13 15.43
N ILE A 47 -25.92 11.61 14.24
CA ILE A 47 -26.28 13.00 14.00
C ILE A 47 -27.79 13.05 13.95
N VAL A 48 -28.38 13.91 14.77
CA VAL A 48 -29.84 14.07 14.85
C VAL A 48 -30.21 15.43 14.28
N PHE A 49 -31.13 15.40 13.32
CA PHE A 49 -31.74 16.55 12.71
C PHE A 49 -33.15 16.70 13.27
N ARG A 50 -33.39 17.80 14.00
CA ARG A 50 -34.72 18.14 14.50
C ARG A 50 -35.29 19.26 13.67
N LEU A 51 -36.36 19.00 12.92
CA LEU A 51 -37.01 20.01 12.07
C LEU A 51 -36.01 20.73 11.15
N GLY A 52 -35.08 19.99 10.56
CA GLY A 52 -34.04 20.52 9.67
C GLY A 52 -32.87 21.24 10.36
N ARG A 53 -32.85 21.34 11.70
CA ARG A 53 -31.72 21.88 12.46
C ARG A 53 -30.84 20.75 12.99
N ILE A 54 -29.53 20.91 12.85
CA ILE A 54 -28.57 19.97 13.42
C ILE A 54 -28.48 20.13 14.94
N ARG A 55 -28.52 19.01 15.65
CA ARG A 55 -28.16 18.93 17.07
C ARG A 55 -26.70 18.53 17.22
N THR A 56 -26.16 18.77 18.41
CA THR A 56 -24.83 18.27 18.77
C THR A 56 -24.73 16.76 18.52
N PRO A 57 -23.65 16.28 17.88
CA PRO A 57 -23.49 14.88 17.55
C PRO A 57 -23.56 14.05 18.83
N GLN A 58 -24.44 13.06 18.83
CA GLN A 58 -24.66 12.22 20.00
C GLN A 58 -23.60 11.12 20.04
N GLY A 59 -23.00 10.97 21.22
CA GLY A 59 -22.02 9.92 21.48
C GLY A 59 -22.65 8.54 21.63
N PRO A 60 -21.81 7.52 21.90
CA PRO A 60 -22.30 6.18 22.06
C PRO A 60 -23.15 6.01 23.32
N GLY A 61 -24.11 5.10 23.27
CA GLY A 61 -25.08 4.88 24.33
C GLY A 61 -26.53 5.01 23.87
N MET A 62 -27.41 5.31 24.82
CA MET A 62 -28.85 5.41 24.58
C MET A 62 -29.19 6.84 24.19
N VAL A 63 -29.73 7.02 22.99
CA VAL A 63 -30.18 8.31 22.48
C VAL A 63 -31.70 8.27 22.32
N LEU A 64 -32.38 9.24 22.92
CA LEU A 64 -33.81 9.42 22.78
C LEU A 64 -34.12 10.23 21.51
N LEU A 65 -34.80 9.60 20.57
CA LEU A 65 -35.26 10.20 19.32
C LEU A 65 -36.77 10.41 19.38
N LEU A 66 -37.23 11.62 19.06
CA LEU A 66 -38.67 11.86 18.97
C LEU A 66 -39.20 11.30 17.65
N PRO A 67 -40.18 10.37 17.68
CA PRO A 67 -40.80 9.86 16.48
C PRO A 67 -41.45 11.01 15.69
N PHE A 68 -41.43 10.92 14.36
CA PHE A 68 -41.95 11.91 13.38
C PHE A 68 -41.19 13.24 13.24
N ILE A 69 -40.49 13.71 14.28
CA ILE A 69 -39.83 15.03 14.26
C ILE A 69 -38.32 14.90 14.01
N ASP A 70 -37.69 13.88 14.60
CA ASP A 70 -36.25 13.68 14.55
C ASP A 70 -35.89 12.74 13.38
N SER A 71 -35.02 13.22 12.49
CA SER A 71 -34.31 12.37 11.53
C SER A 71 -32.91 12.11 12.07
N PHE A 72 -32.41 10.88 11.94
CA PHE A 72 -31.09 10.52 12.43
C PHE A 72 -30.26 9.89 11.31
N GLN A 73 -28.96 10.17 11.32
CA GLN A 73 -27.98 9.53 10.44
C GLN A 73 -26.85 8.99 11.28
N ARG A 74 -26.50 7.72 11.02
CA ARG A 74 -25.39 7.03 11.68
C ARG A 74 -24.16 7.11 10.79
N VAL A 75 -23.04 7.49 11.39
CA VAL A 75 -21.74 7.59 10.74
C VAL A 75 -20.77 6.74 11.53
N ASP A 76 -20.10 5.83 10.85
CA ASP A 76 -19.07 4.98 11.43
C ASP A 76 -17.73 5.73 11.41
N LEU A 77 -17.02 5.68 12.52
CA LEU A 77 -15.72 6.34 12.66
C LEU A 77 -14.54 5.41 12.34
N ARG A 78 -14.79 4.12 12.09
CA ARG A 78 -13.72 3.17 11.77
C ARG A 78 -13.07 3.47 10.43
N THR A 79 -11.80 3.09 10.31
CA THR A 79 -11.09 3.11 9.03
C THR A 79 -11.77 2.17 8.05
N ARG A 80 -12.02 2.67 6.85
CA ARG A 80 -12.63 1.96 5.72
C ARG A 80 -11.66 2.01 4.54
N ALA A 81 -11.61 0.92 3.80
CA ALA A 81 -10.84 0.82 2.57
C ALA A 81 -11.80 0.85 1.37
N PHE A 82 -11.38 1.49 0.29
CA PHE A 82 -12.05 1.34 -1.00
C PHE A 82 -11.02 1.34 -2.12
N ASN A 83 -11.31 0.51 -3.13
CA ASN A 83 -10.53 0.48 -4.36
C ASN A 83 -11.02 1.58 -5.30
N VAL A 84 -10.07 2.34 -5.83
CA VAL A 84 -10.23 3.24 -6.97
C VAL A 84 -10.16 2.38 -8.23
N PRO A 85 -11.16 2.47 -9.14
CA PRO A 85 -11.17 1.66 -10.35
C PRO A 85 -9.92 1.94 -11.22
N PRO A 86 -9.33 0.89 -11.83
CA PRO A 86 -8.14 1.03 -12.64
C PRO A 86 -8.41 1.89 -13.89
N CYS A 87 -7.51 2.83 -14.16
CA CYS A 87 -7.59 3.75 -15.29
C CYS A 87 -6.43 3.52 -16.25
N LYS A 88 -6.71 3.53 -17.55
CA LYS A 88 -5.68 3.47 -18.61
C LYS A 88 -5.10 4.86 -18.83
N LEU A 89 -3.81 5.02 -18.57
CA LEU A 89 -3.10 6.29 -18.63
C LEU A 89 -1.82 6.14 -19.46
N ALA A 90 -1.49 7.17 -20.24
CA ALA A 90 -0.23 7.27 -20.95
C ALA A 90 0.77 8.04 -20.08
N SER A 91 1.88 7.39 -19.75
CA SER A 91 3.00 7.97 -19.01
C SER A 91 3.79 8.95 -19.87
N LYS A 92 4.69 9.73 -19.24
CA LYS A 92 5.52 10.74 -19.93
C LYS A 92 6.38 10.17 -21.05
N ASP A 93 6.77 8.91 -20.94
CA ASP A 93 7.59 8.13 -21.88
C ASP A 93 6.75 7.38 -22.94
N GLY A 94 5.45 7.67 -23.04
CA GLY A 94 4.53 7.03 -24.00
C GLY A 94 4.11 5.61 -23.62
N ALA A 95 4.54 5.09 -22.47
CA ALA A 95 4.06 3.80 -21.97
C ALA A 95 2.59 3.87 -21.55
N VAL A 96 1.78 2.90 -21.96
CA VAL A 96 0.36 2.82 -21.57
C VAL A 96 0.21 1.83 -20.42
N LEU A 97 -0.27 2.31 -19.28
CA LEU A 97 -0.39 1.57 -18.03
C LEU A 97 -1.82 1.65 -17.48
N SER A 98 -2.29 0.54 -16.92
CA SER A 98 -3.56 0.43 -16.19
C SER A 98 -3.26 0.46 -14.69
N VAL A 99 -3.64 1.55 -14.02
CA VAL A 99 -3.32 1.77 -12.60
C VAL A 99 -4.57 2.13 -11.82
N GLY A 100 -4.75 1.46 -10.69
CA GLY A 100 -5.71 1.77 -9.63
C GLY A 100 -4.99 2.11 -8.33
N ALA A 101 -5.76 2.24 -7.25
CA ALA A 101 -5.23 2.38 -5.90
C ALA A 101 -6.22 1.84 -4.87
N ASP A 102 -5.68 1.40 -3.74
CA ASP A 102 -6.46 1.22 -2.51
C ASP A 102 -6.26 2.45 -1.61
N VAL A 103 -7.37 3.00 -1.13
CA VAL A 103 -7.39 4.19 -0.26
C VAL A 103 -8.06 3.82 1.05
N GLN A 104 -7.32 3.98 2.14
CA GLN A 104 -7.80 3.79 3.50
C GLN A 104 -8.04 5.14 4.15
N PHE A 105 -9.26 5.35 4.62
CA PHE A 105 -9.68 6.61 5.22
C PHE A 105 -10.60 6.37 6.40
N ARG A 106 -10.65 7.34 7.31
CA ARG A 106 -11.60 7.38 8.42
C ARG A 106 -12.27 8.74 8.50
N ILE A 107 -13.46 8.76 9.09
CA ILE A 107 -14.19 10.00 9.33
C ILE A 107 -13.77 10.52 10.70
N TRP A 108 -13.22 11.73 10.75
CA TRP A 108 -12.81 12.37 12.01
C TRP A 108 -13.94 13.27 12.56
N ASP A 109 -14.64 13.98 11.68
CA ASP A 109 -15.80 14.81 12.03
C ASP A 109 -17.06 14.31 11.33
N PRO A 110 -18.00 13.67 12.06
CA PRO A 110 -19.23 13.18 11.48
C PRO A 110 -20.15 14.32 11.01
N VAL A 111 -20.13 15.47 11.68
CA VAL A 111 -21.00 16.61 11.36
C VAL A 111 -20.61 17.20 10.01
N LEU A 112 -19.32 17.48 9.82
CA LEU A 112 -18.80 18.02 8.57
C LEU A 112 -18.99 17.03 7.41
N SER A 113 -18.79 15.75 7.69
CA SER A 113 -18.98 14.65 6.74
C SER A 113 -20.37 14.60 6.13
N VAL A 114 -21.43 14.77 6.93
CA VAL A 114 -22.81 14.73 6.43
C VAL A 114 -23.25 16.06 5.80
N MET A 115 -22.71 17.18 6.27
CA MET A 115 -23.13 18.51 5.83
C MET A 115 -22.48 18.95 4.51
N THR A 116 -21.22 18.58 4.28
CA THR A 116 -20.45 19.15 3.16
C THR A 116 -20.69 18.40 1.84
N VAL A 117 -20.77 17.06 1.88
CA VAL A 117 -20.89 16.23 0.67
C VAL A 117 -21.93 15.13 0.88
N LYS A 118 -22.86 15.01 -0.07
CA LYS A 118 -23.91 13.98 -0.05
C LYS A 118 -23.33 12.56 -0.13
N ASP A 119 -22.51 12.30 -1.14
CA ASP A 119 -21.93 10.98 -1.44
C ASP A 119 -20.40 11.00 -1.29
N LEU A 120 -19.93 10.90 -0.04
CA LEU A 120 -18.51 10.99 0.31
C LEU A 120 -17.66 9.94 -0.39
N ASN A 121 -18.16 8.70 -0.49
CA ASN A 121 -17.43 7.61 -1.13
C ASN A 121 -17.18 7.89 -2.61
N MET A 122 -18.16 8.46 -3.32
CA MET A 122 -18.02 8.80 -4.74
C MET A 122 -17.10 10.01 -4.92
N ALA A 123 -17.29 11.07 -4.12
CA ALA A 123 -16.44 12.25 -4.18
C ALA A 123 -14.97 11.92 -3.89
N THR A 124 -14.70 11.11 -2.86
CA THR A 124 -13.35 10.70 -2.49
C THR A 124 -12.72 9.82 -3.58
N ARG A 125 -13.48 8.90 -4.19
CA ARG A 125 -13.01 8.11 -5.34
C ARG A 125 -12.59 8.99 -6.51
N MET A 126 -13.40 9.96 -6.88
CA MET A 126 -13.10 10.87 -7.99
C MET A 126 -11.88 11.75 -7.69
N THR A 127 -11.76 12.27 -6.45
CA THR A 127 -10.58 13.03 -6.02
C THR A 127 -9.31 12.19 -6.07
N ALA A 128 -9.35 10.95 -5.55
CA ALA A 128 -8.22 10.05 -5.57
C ALA A 128 -7.80 9.69 -7.00
N GLN A 129 -8.76 9.41 -7.89
CA GLN A 129 -8.53 9.13 -9.31
C GLN A 129 -7.88 10.33 -10.02
N ASN A 130 -8.37 11.54 -9.78
CA ASN A 130 -7.83 12.77 -10.37
C ASN A 130 -6.40 13.05 -9.88
N ALA A 131 -6.15 12.94 -8.57
CA ALA A 131 -4.84 13.16 -7.98
C ALA A 131 -3.82 12.12 -8.47
N MET A 132 -4.21 10.84 -8.53
CA MET A 132 -3.39 9.77 -9.10
C MET A 132 -3.06 10.04 -10.57
N THR A 133 -4.06 10.34 -11.38
CA THR A 133 -3.88 10.62 -12.81
C THR A 133 -2.89 11.77 -13.02
N LYS A 134 -3.05 12.85 -12.27
CA LYS A 134 -2.16 14.03 -12.31
C LYS A 134 -0.73 13.70 -11.88
N ALA A 135 -0.55 12.82 -10.88
CA ALA A 135 0.77 12.39 -10.42
C ALA A 135 1.48 11.48 -11.43
N LEU A 136 0.75 10.52 -12.01
CA LEU A 136 1.29 9.54 -12.95
C LEU A 136 1.64 10.16 -14.32
N LEU A 137 0.84 11.11 -14.82
CA LEU A 137 1.09 11.78 -16.12
C LEU A 137 2.45 12.51 -16.20
N LYS A 138 3.01 12.93 -15.06
CA LYS A 138 4.26 13.71 -15.00
C LYS A 138 5.51 12.84 -14.90
N ARG A 139 5.38 11.55 -14.61
CA ARG A 139 6.49 10.62 -14.32
C ARG A 139 6.59 9.57 -15.43
N PRO A 140 7.81 9.08 -15.76
CA PRO A 140 8.01 7.92 -16.62
C PRO A 140 7.70 6.60 -15.90
N LEU A 141 7.50 5.51 -16.65
CA LEU A 141 7.10 4.21 -16.09
C LEU A 141 8.12 3.66 -15.08
N ARG A 142 9.42 3.79 -15.39
CA ARG A 142 10.51 3.30 -14.52
C ARG A 142 10.48 3.96 -13.14
N GLU A 143 10.18 5.26 -13.10
CA GLU A 143 10.10 6.01 -11.86
C GLU A 143 8.85 5.65 -11.06
N ILE A 144 7.72 5.40 -11.73
CA ILE A 144 6.49 4.92 -11.08
C ILE A 144 6.71 3.56 -10.39
N GLN A 145 7.48 2.66 -11.03
CA GLN A 145 7.78 1.34 -10.47
C GLN A 145 8.79 1.42 -9.32
N MET A 146 9.85 2.21 -9.46
CA MET A 146 10.93 2.31 -8.45
C MET A 146 10.53 3.17 -7.24
N GLU A 147 9.78 4.25 -7.46
CA GLU A 147 9.42 5.23 -6.43
C GLU A 147 7.96 5.12 -5.95
N LYS A 148 7.34 3.95 -6.11
CA LYS A 148 5.93 3.70 -5.74
C LYS A 148 5.57 4.28 -4.36
N LEU A 149 6.40 4.04 -3.35
CA LEU A 149 6.16 4.50 -1.97
C LEU A 149 6.16 6.03 -1.87
N LYS A 150 7.11 6.72 -2.52
CA LYS A 150 7.18 8.19 -2.52
C LYS A 150 5.96 8.81 -3.21
N ILE A 151 5.50 8.18 -4.30
CA ILE A 151 4.31 8.63 -5.03
C ILE A 151 3.05 8.41 -4.18
N SER A 152 2.96 7.28 -3.48
CA SER A 152 1.89 7.00 -2.50
C SER A 152 1.84 8.06 -1.40
N ASP A 153 2.97 8.43 -0.80
CA ASP A 153 3.03 9.46 0.23
C ASP A 153 2.65 10.84 -0.30
N GLN A 154 3.12 11.20 -1.50
CA GLN A 154 2.75 12.45 -2.15
C GLN A 154 1.23 12.50 -2.44
N LEU A 155 0.67 11.40 -2.91
CA LEU A 155 -0.76 11.27 -3.21
C LEU A 155 -1.60 11.34 -1.93
N LEU A 156 -1.13 10.74 -0.84
CA LEU A 156 -1.76 10.86 0.48
C LEU A 156 -1.88 12.33 0.90
N LEU A 157 -0.79 13.10 0.80
CA LEU A 157 -0.80 14.53 1.15
C LEU A 157 -1.79 15.33 0.28
N GLU A 158 -1.80 15.11 -1.04
CA GLU A 158 -2.69 15.83 -1.96
C GLU A 158 -4.17 15.48 -1.74
N ILE A 159 -4.51 14.21 -1.49
CA ILE A 159 -5.89 13.81 -1.19
C ILE A 159 -6.31 14.28 0.21
N ASN A 160 -5.43 14.19 1.21
CA ASN A 160 -5.74 14.56 2.59
C ASN A 160 -6.04 16.07 2.72
N ASP A 161 -5.35 16.92 1.95
CA ASP A 161 -5.57 18.36 1.95
C ASP A 161 -7.02 18.72 1.55
N VAL A 162 -7.54 18.09 0.49
CA VAL A 162 -8.91 18.30 0.02
C VAL A 162 -9.94 17.64 0.94
N THR A 163 -9.68 16.40 1.38
CA THR A 163 -10.65 15.59 2.13
C THR A 163 -10.83 16.04 3.58
N ARG A 164 -9.87 16.77 4.16
CA ARG A 164 -9.99 17.37 5.50
C ARG A 164 -11.18 18.33 5.59
N ALA A 165 -11.46 19.11 4.54
CA ALA A 165 -12.61 20.01 4.47
C ALA A 165 -13.96 19.28 4.45
N TRP A 166 -13.95 17.97 4.20
CA TRP A 166 -15.13 17.11 4.23
C TRP A 166 -15.26 16.33 5.54
N GLY A 167 -14.37 16.51 6.51
CA GLY A 167 -14.42 15.75 7.78
C GLY A 167 -13.77 14.37 7.70
N LEU A 168 -12.98 14.12 6.65
CA LEU A 168 -12.25 12.86 6.43
C LEU A 168 -10.76 13.03 6.72
N GLU A 169 -10.13 11.93 7.11
CA GLU A 169 -8.68 11.80 7.25
C GLU A 169 -8.24 10.54 6.52
N VAL A 170 -7.27 10.69 5.61
CA VAL A 170 -6.72 9.58 4.84
C VAL A 170 -5.57 8.96 5.62
N ASP A 171 -5.73 7.70 6.03
CA ASP A 171 -4.74 6.98 6.82
C ASP A 171 -3.62 6.41 5.92
N ARG A 172 -3.97 5.88 4.72
CA ARG A 172 -2.99 5.28 3.80
C ARG A 172 -3.50 5.27 2.35
N VAL A 173 -2.58 5.40 1.39
CA VAL A 173 -2.84 5.25 -0.05
C VAL A 173 -1.84 4.29 -0.66
N GLU A 174 -2.31 3.24 -1.32
CA GLU A 174 -1.49 2.24 -2.00
C GLU A 174 -1.79 2.22 -3.48
N LEU A 175 -0.78 2.49 -4.32
CA LEU A 175 -0.91 2.33 -5.77
C LEU A 175 -1.01 0.84 -6.14
N ALA A 176 -1.94 0.49 -7.02
CA ALA A 176 -2.11 -0.85 -7.57
C ALA A 176 -1.90 -0.80 -9.09
N VAL A 177 -0.76 -1.30 -9.57
CA VAL A 177 -0.48 -1.39 -11.01
C VAL A 177 -0.94 -2.76 -11.48
N GLU A 178 -2.05 -2.81 -12.23
CA GLU A 178 -2.63 -4.09 -12.69
C GLU A 178 -1.97 -4.58 -13.98
N ALA A 179 -1.68 -3.70 -14.93
CA ALA A 179 -1.07 -4.09 -16.21
C ALA A 179 -0.29 -2.96 -16.88
N VAL A 180 0.86 -3.31 -17.48
CA VAL A 180 1.55 -2.47 -18.47
C VAL A 180 1.08 -2.94 -19.83
N LEU A 181 0.19 -2.18 -20.46
CA LEU A 181 -0.41 -2.55 -21.74
C LEU A 181 0.57 -2.33 -22.91
N GLN A 182 1.44 -1.31 -22.81
CA GLN A 182 2.51 -1.05 -23.77
C GLN A 182 3.77 -0.53 -23.06
N PRO A 183 4.95 -1.13 -23.30
CA PRO A 183 6.22 -0.61 -22.79
C PRO A 183 6.60 0.72 -23.47
N PRO A 184 7.51 1.53 -22.87
CA PRO A 184 7.94 2.80 -23.42
C PRO A 184 8.46 2.67 -24.85
N GLN A 185 8.06 3.58 -25.74
CA GLN A 185 8.57 3.66 -27.11
C GLN A 185 9.93 4.38 -27.11
N ASP A 186 11.00 3.66 -26.76
CA ASP A 186 12.37 4.10 -27.04
C ASP A 186 12.72 3.72 -28.50
N SER A 187 12.27 4.52 -29.48
CA SER A 187 12.93 4.66 -30.79
C SER A 187 12.33 5.79 -31.63
N PRO A 188 13.14 6.71 -32.20
CA PRO A 188 12.74 7.34 -33.46
C PRO A 188 12.66 6.22 -34.48
N ALA A 189 11.51 6.07 -35.14
CA ALA A 189 11.33 5.13 -36.23
C ALA A 189 12.39 5.39 -37.33
N GLY A 190 13.50 4.65 -37.28
CA GLY A 190 14.26 4.32 -38.48
C GLY A 190 13.40 3.35 -39.29
N PRO A 191 13.35 3.47 -40.63
CA PRO A 191 12.53 2.59 -41.45
C PRO A 191 12.98 1.14 -41.24
N SER A 192 12.04 0.31 -40.79
CA SER A 192 12.22 -1.12 -40.57
C SER A 192 12.60 -1.80 -41.89
N LEU A 193 13.84 -2.29 -41.98
CA LEU A 193 14.36 -3.09 -43.10
C LEU A 193 13.79 -4.53 -43.14
N ASP A 194 12.94 -4.88 -42.17
CA ASP A 194 12.40 -6.24 -42.04
C ASP A 194 11.29 -6.54 -43.07
N SER A 195 10.58 -5.53 -43.56
CA SER A 195 9.57 -5.75 -44.62
C SER A 195 10.20 -6.06 -45.99
N THR A 196 11.36 -5.47 -46.29
CA THR A 196 12.08 -5.69 -47.55
C THR A 196 12.72 -7.07 -47.66
N LEU A 197 13.21 -7.65 -46.56
CA LEU A 197 13.80 -8.98 -46.57
C LEU A 197 12.75 -10.09 -46.67
N GLN A 198 11.59 -9.93 -46.01
CA GLN A 198 10.47 -10.86 -46.15
C GLN A 198 9.94 -10.90 -47.60
N GLN A 199 9.94 -9.74 -48.27
CA GLN A 199 9.42 -9.60 -49.63
C GLN A 199 10.41 -10.10 -50.70
N LEU A 200 11.72 -10.03 -50.44
CA LEU A 200 12.73 -10.68 -51.28
C LEU A 200 12.71 -12.21 -51.16
N ALA A 201 12.50 -12.75 -49.96
CA ALA A 201 12.48 -14.21 -49.73
C ALA A 201 11.31 -14.90 -50.45
N LEU A 202 10.14 -14.25 -50.52
CA LEU A 202 8.98 -14.74 -51.26
C LEU A 202 9.18 -14.74 -52.79
N HIS A 203 10.02 -13.84 -53.31
CA HIS A 203 10.30 -13.77 -54.75
C HIS A 203 11.36 -14.80 -55.20
N PHE A 204 12.21 -15.29 -54.30
CA PHE A 204 13.25 -16.28 -54.63
C PHE A 204 12.82 -17.74 -54.46
N LEU A 205 11.76 -18.02 -53.69
CA LEU A 205 11.24 -19.40 -53.50
C LEU A 205 10.13 -19.79 -54.51
N GLY A 206 9.79 -18.90 -55.45
CA GLY A 206 8.66 -19.05 -56.37
C GLY A 206 8.98 -19.60 -57.77
N GLY A 207 9.98 -20.45 -57.96
CA GLY A 207 10.32 -20.96 -59.30
C GLY A 207 10.87 -22.39 -59.33
N GLY A 208 10.05 -23.38 -59.72
CA GLY A 208 10.56 -24.64 -60.29
C GLY A 208 9.85 -25.96 -59.93
N LEU A 209 8.71 -26.23 -60.58
CA LEU A 209 8.32 -27.48 -61.30
C LEU A 209 8.12 -28.86 -60.59
N SER A 210 6.89 -29.39 -60.84
CA SER A 210 6.53 -30.78 -61.24
C SER A 210 5.96 -31.79 -60.21
N SER A 211 4.62 -31.90 -60.23
CA SER A 211 3.77 -33.11 -60.46
C SER A 211 4.31 -34.52 -60.15
N VAL A 212 3.55 -35.32 -59.37
CA VAL A 212 2.90 -36.61 -59.77
C VAL A 212 1.99 -37.13 -58.63
N ALA A 213 1.01 -37.95 -59.02
CA ALA A 213 -0.31 -38.22 -58.42
C ALA A 213 -0.45 -39.46 -57.50
N GLY A 214 -1.64 -39.57 -56.89
CA GLY A 214 -2.31 -40.79 -56.39
C GLY A 214 -2.47 -40.83 -54.87
N GLY A 215 -3.63 -41.00 -54.22
CA GLY A 215 -4.99 -41.38 -54.61
C GLY A 215 -5.52 -42.43 -53.61
N ALA A 216 -6.55 -42.10 -52.80
CA ALA A 216 -7.64 -42.99 -52.31
C ALA A 216 -8.34 -42.43 -51.04
N SER A 217 -9.68 -42.43 -51.06
CA SER A 217 -10.65 -42.15 -49.98
C SER A 217 -11.36 -43.48 -49.58
N PRO A 218 -12.51 -43.51 -48.84
CA PRO A 218 -12.94 -43.09 -47.48
C PRO A 218 -13.49 -44.36 -46.70
N PRO A 219 -14.44 -44.39 -45.70
CA PRO A 219 -15.35 -43.39 -45.11
C PRO A 219 -15.56 -43.39 -43.57
N GLY A 220 -16.31 -42.38 -43.08
CA GLY A 220 -16.92 -42.30 -41.74
C GLY A 220 -18.23 -43.12 -41.63
N PRO A 221 -19.18 -42.85 -40.69
CA PRO A 221 -19.42 -41.55 -40.02
C PRO A 221 -19.89 -41.60 -38.52
N ASP A 222 -20.06 -40.39 -37.95
CA ASP A 222 -20.98 -39.97 -36.86
C ASP A 222 -20.71 -40.45 -35.41
N THR A 223 -20.78 -39.66 -34.33
CA THR A 223 -21.36 -38.32 -34.06
C THR A 223 -20.86 -37.85 -32.67
N LEU A 224 -20.74 -36.53 -32.47
CA LEU A 224 -20.94 -35.74 -31.21
C LEU A 224 -20.09 -36.12 -29.97
N GLU A 225 -19.58 -35.26 -29.10
CA GLU A 225 -19.42 -33.82 -28.91
C GLU A 225 -18.69 -33.70 -27.55
N MET A 226 -18.15 -32.54 -27.24
CA MET A 226 -17.84 -32.04 -25.89
C MET A 226 -16.55 -32.44 -25.14
N VAL A 227 -15.71 -31.39 -25.05
CA VAL A 227 -15.00 -30.85 -23.87
C VAL A 227 -13.69 -31.53 -23.44
N SER A 228 -12.62 -30.75 -23.64
CA SER A 228 -11.23 -30.95 -23.23
C SER A 228 -11.02 -31.34 -21.76
N GLU A 229 -10.12 -32.31 -21.61
CA GLU A 229 -9.15 -32.58 -20.54
C GLU A 229 -9.00 -31.44 -19.51
N VAL A 230 -9.30 -31.61 -18.22
CA VAL A 230 -8.65 -32.46 -17.20
C VAL A 230 -7.14 -32.25 -17.13
N GLU A 231 -6.71 -31.36 -16.24
CA GLU A 231 -5.36 -31.40 -15.67
C GLU A 231 -5.41 -31.35 -14.14
N GLN A 232 -4.79 -32.35 -13.52
CA GLN A 232 -4.48 -32.51 -12.10
C GLN A 232 -3.34 -33.56 -11.99
N PRO A 233 -2.53 -33.60 -10.91
CA PRO A 233 -1.53 -32.62 -10.47
C PRO A 233 -0.20 -33.30 -10.01
N VAL A 234 0.64 -32.56 -9.26
CA VAL A 234 1.72 -32.93 -8.29
C VAL A 234 3.15 -33.30 -8.78
N PRO A 235 4.24 -33.06 -7.99
CA PRO A 235 4.27 -32.80 -6.55
C PRO A 235 5.11 -31.61 -6.02
N HIS A 236 4.63 -31.14 -4.85
CA HIS A 236 5.39 -30.43 -3.83
C HIS A 236 6.53 -31.31 -3.29
N VAL A 237 7.70 -30.70 -3.09
CA VAL A 237 8.67 -31.14 -2.08
C VAL A 237 8.87 -30.00 -1.11
N GLY A 238 8.32 -30.16 0.09
CA GLY A 238 8.70 -29.40 1.27
C GLY A 238 9.93 -30.04 1.92
N ALA A 239 10.89 -29.21 2.32
CA ALA A 239 11.81 -29.54 3.39
C ALA A 239 11.62 -28.48 4.47
N GLY A 240 11.02 -28.89 5.58
CA GLY A 240 10.78 -28.05 6.73
C GLY A 240 12.07 -27.74 7.49
N LEU A 241 12.10 -26.56 8.10
CA LEU A 241 12.98 -26.25 9.22
C LEU A 241 12.11 -25.89 10.42
N SER A 242 12.29 -26.64 11.50
CA SER A 242 11.62 -26.45 12.78
C SER A 242 12.04 -25.12 13.45
N PRO A 243 11.15 -24.50 14.26
CA PRO A 243 11.33 -23.16 14.80
C PRO A 243 12.02 -23.20 16.17
N LYS A 244 13.35 -23.30 16.23
CA LYS A 244 14.14 -23.04 17.45
C LYS A 244 15.58 -22.59 17.12
N GLN A 245 15.75 -21.38 16.59
CA GLN A 245 16.94 -20.53 16.74
C GLN A 245 16.64 -19.15 16.11
N PRO A 246 17.07 -18.03 16.72
CA PRO A 246 16.85 -16.71 16.12
C PRO A 246 17.57 -16.65 14.77
N VAL A 247 16.83 -16.25 13.72
CA VAL A 247 17.27 -16.25 12.32
C VAL A 247 18.57 -15.45 12.13
N ALA A 248 18.85 -14.48 13.02
CA ALA A 248 20.10 -13.75 13.11
C ALA A 248 21.38 -14.61 13.35
N GLU A 249 21.31 -15.77 14.02
CA GLU A 249 22.49 -16.66 14.19
C GLU A 249 22.92 -17.28 12.85
N GLY A 250 21.97 -17.64 11.98
CA GLY A 250 22.27 -18.16 10.65
C GLY A 250 22.93 -17.13 9.72
N LEU A 251 22.64 -15.84 9.93
CA LEU A 251 23.20 -14.74 9.14
C LEU A 251 24.68 -14.46 9.45
N LEU A 252 25.13 -14.72 10.67
CA LEU A 252 26.53 -14.52 11.06
C LEU A 252 27.42 -15.67 10.61
N ASN A 253 26.87 -16.89 10.59
CA ASN A 253 27.54 -18.04 9.97
C ASN A 253 27.77 -17.81 8.47
N ALA A 254 26.95 -17.00 7.81
CA ALA A 254 27.17 -16.59 6.42
C ALA A 254 28.29 -15.54 6.25
N LEU A 255 28.57 -14.72 7.28
CA LEU A 255 29.67 -13.75 7.28
C LEU A 255 31.03 -14.40 7.52
N GLN A 256 31.09 -15.45 8.34
CA GLN A 256 32.32 -16.13 8.71
C GLN A 256 33.22 -16.59 7.52
N PRO A 257 32.71 -17.18 6.43
CA PRO A 257 33.54 -17.57 5.29
C PRO A 257 34.07 -16.40 4.44
N SER A 258 33.52 -15.19 4.60
CA SER A 258 33.96 -13.99 3.85
C SER A 258 35.08 -13.19 4.53
N LEU A 259 35.45 -13.57 5.76
CA LEU A 259 36.49 -12.92 6.55
C LEU A 259 37.88 -13.24 5.97
N SER A 260 38.68 -12.21 5.69
CA SER A 260 40.01 -12.32 5.09
C SER A 260 40.92 -11.17 5.52
N GLU A 261 42.25 -11.35 5.47
CA GLU A 261 43.22 -10.29 5.77
C GLU A 261 43.08 -9.09 4.83
N ALA A 262 42.65 -9.33 3.58
CA ALA A 262 42.38 -8.27 2.62
C ALA A 262 41.23 -7.36 3.08
N LEU A 263 40.17 -7.95 3.65
CA LEU A 263 39.05 -7.18 4.20
C LEU A 263 39.43 -6.41 5.45
N VAL A 264 40.25 -7.02 6.33
CA VAL A 264 40.82 -6.37 7.52
C VAL A 264 41.67 -5.16 7.12
N SER A 265 42.56 -5.30 6.13
CA SER A 265 43.38 -4.21 5.62
C SER A 265 42.56 -3.07 4.97
N GLN A 266 41.39 -3.38 4.41
CA GLN A 266 40.53 -2.40 3.75
C GLN A 266 39.66 -1.62 4.75
N VAL A 267 39.15 -2.29 5.77
CA VAL A 267 38.18 -1.72 6.72
C VAL A 267 38.88 -1.20 7.97
N GLY A 268 39.63 -2.06 8.66
CA GLY A 268 40.46 -1.72 9.82
C GLY A 268 39.68 -1.21 11.03
N ALA A 269 38.49 -1.74 11.31
CA ALA A 269 37.59 -1.22 12.35
C ALA A 269 36.77 -2.31 13.05
N CYS A 270 36.34 -2.03 14.28
CA CYS A 270 35.46 -2.88 15.08
C CYS A 270 34.03 -2.34 15.11
N TYR A 271 33.07 -3.18 14.74
CA TYR A 271 31.65 -2.86 14.69
C TYR A 271 30.86 -3.65 15.74
N GLN A 272 29.92 -2.99 16.39
CA GLN A 272 28.89 -3.62 17.20
C GLN A 272 27.52 -3.42 16.54
N PHE A 273 26.74 -4.49 16.40
CA PHE A 273 25.39 -4.46 15.86
C PHE A 273 24.37 -4.76 16.97
N ASN A 274 23.53 -3.79 17.29
CA ASN A 274 22.39 -3.93 18.18
C ASN A 274 21.15 -4.18 17.34
N VAL A 275 20.75 -5.45 17.22
CA VAL A 275 19.64 -5.89 16.38
C VAL A 275 18.38 -6.00 17.21
N ILE A 276 17.34 -5.28 16.82
CA ILE A 276 16.02 -5.33 17.47
C ILE A 276 15.22 -6.45 16.80
N LEU A 277 14.90 -7.50 17.58
CA LEU A 277 14.08 -8.61 17.12
C LEU A 277 12.60 -8.23 17.10
N PRO A 278 11.75 -8.93 16.31
CA PRO A 278 10.30 -8.75 16.30
C PRO A 278 9.64 -8.92 17.68
N SER A 279 10.27 -9.64 18.60
CA SER A 279 9.83 -9.81 20.00
C SER A 279 10.07 -8.58 20.87
N GLY A 280 10.76 -7.55 20.37
CA GLY A 280 11.18 -6.37 21.12
C GLY A 280 12.48 -6.55 21.92
N THR A 281 13.05 -7.76 21.92
CA THR A 281 14.35 -8.06 22.55
C THR A 281 15.49 -7.56 21.66
N GLN A 282 16.58 -7.06 22.25
CA GLN A 282 17.78 -6.70 21.52
C GLN A 282 18.82 -7.83 21.59
N SER A 283 19.33 -8.24 20.43
CA SER A 283 20.50 -9.12 20.33
C SER A 283 21.70 -8.31 19.87
N ILE A 284 22.84 -8.54 20.53
CA ILE A 284 24.08 -7.81 20.27
C ILE A 284 25.03 -8.74 19.54
N TYR A 285 25.64 -8.23 18.47
CA TYR A 285 26.64 -8.92 17.67
C TYR A 285 27.85 -8.02 17.48
N PHE A 286 29.01 -8.62 17.21
CA PHE A 286 30.22 -7.88 16.90
C PHE A 286 30.88 -8.40 15.63
N LEU A 287 31.56 -7.49 14.95
CA LEU A 287 32.42 -7.77 13.81
C LEU A 287 33.71 -6.97 14.01
N ASP A 288 34.78 -7.67 14.35
CA ASP A 288 36.10 -7.11 14.54
C ASP A 288 36.94 -7.34 13.29
N LEU A 289 37.27 -6.26 12.59
CA LEU A 289 38.15 -6.26 11.41
C LEU A 289 39.43 -5.45 11.68
N THR A 290 39.95 -5.50 12.91
CA THR A 290 41.19 -4.79 13.29
C THR A 290 42.44 -5.66 13.20
N THR A 291 42.33 -6.97 13.39
CA THR A 291 43.47 -7.90 13.49
C THR A 291 43.23 -9.23 12.77
N GLY A 292 44.31 -9.82 12.24
CA GLY A 292 44.30 -11.14 11.59
C GLY A 292 43.36 -11.21 10.38
N HIS A 293 42.55 -12.28 10.32
CA HIS A 293 41.52 -12.47 9.29
C HIS A 293 40.17 -11.82 9.63
N GLY A 294 40.02 -11.24 10.83
CA GLY A 294 38.76 -10.73 11.35
C GLY A 294 37.97 -11.76 12.17
N ARG A 295 37.10 -11.30 13.07
CA ARG A 295 36.28 -12.12 13.97
C ARG A 295 34.84 -11.62 13.96
N VAL A 296 33.88 -12.54 14.01
CA VAL A 296 32.45 -12.24 14.14
C VAL A 296 31.85 -13.12 15.23
N GLY A 297 30.90 -12.60 16.01
CA GLY A 297 30.27 -13.38 17.07
C GLY A 297 29.07 -12.69 17.72
N HIS A 298 28.38 -13.45 18.58
CA HIS A 298 27.31 -12.92 19.44
C HIS A 298 27.90 -12.36 20.74
N GLY A 299 27.40 -11.21 21.17
CA GLY A 299 27.83 -10.51 22.38
C GLY A 299 28.51 -9.18 22.10
N VAL A 300 29.05 -8.60 23.16
CA VAL A 300 29.81 -7.35 23.12
C VAL A 300 31.24 -7.67 22.65
N PRO A 301 31.86 -6.84 21.78
CA PRO A 301 33.25 -7.04 21.38
C PRO A 301 34.20 -7.02 22.60
N ASP A 302 35.34 -7.73 22.48
CA ASP A 302 36.39 -7.80 23.52
C ASP A 302 37.06 -6.42 23.78
N GLY A 303 36.87 -5.44 22.89
CA GLY A 303 37.38 -4.07 22.98
C GLY A 303 36.31 -2.99 22.72
N THR A 304 36.70 -1.71 22.75
CA THR A 304 35.77 -0.60 22.45
C THR A 304 35.41 -0.59 20.96
N PRO A 305 34.12 -0.68 20.59
CA PRO A 305 33.72 -0.62 19.19
C PRO A 305 33.92 0.80 18.63
N ASP A 306 34.48 0.90 17.43
CA ASP A 306 34.61 2.16 16.70
C ASP A 306 33.25 2.69 16.24
N VAL A 307 32.33 1.75 15.94
CA VAL A 307 30.99 2.05 15.46
C VAL A 307 29.97 1.10 16.11
N VAL A 308 28.93 1.67 16.70
CA VAL A 308 27.74 0.94 17.16
C VAL A 308 26.60 1.25 16.21
N VAL A 309 26.03 0.19 15.64
CA VAL A 309 24.98 0.24 14.65
C VAL A 309 23.73 -0.40 15.23
N GLU A 310 22.60 0.30 15.20
CA GLU A 310 21.31 -0.17 15.70
C GLU A 310 20.30 -0.24 14.57
N MET A 311 19.66 -1.41 14.39
CA MET A 311 18.68 -1.65 13.32
C MET A 311 17.73 -2.79 13.66
N ALA A 312 16.65 -2.93 12.90
CA ALA A 312 15.76 -4.09 12.99
C ALA A 312 16.36 -5.33 12.30
N GLU A 313 15.98 -6.54 12.75
CA GLU A 313 16.41 -7.81 12.13
C GLU A 313 16.11 -7.86 10.62
N ALA A 314 14.94 -7.34 10.21
CA ALA A 314 14.55 -7.27 8.80
C ALA A 314 15.48 -6.38 7.97
N ASP A 315 15.92 -5.25 8.53
CA ASP A 315 16.84 -4.32 7.86
C ASP A 315 18.25 -4.91 7.76
N LEU A 316 18.70 -5.63 8.79
CA LEU A 316 19.98 -6.35 8.76
C LEU A 316 19.98 -7.40 7.64
N ARG A 317 18.90 -8.18 7.52
CA ARG A 317 18.74 -9.14 6.43
C ARG A 317 18.76 -8.45 5.07
N ALA A 318 18.06 -7.33 4.92
CA ALA A 318 18.05 -6.57 3.67
C ALA A 318 19.43 -6.00 3.31
N LEU A 319 20.24 -5.59 4.31
CA LEU A 319 21.63 -5.15 4.08
C LEU A 319 22.52 -6.30 3.59
N LEU A 320 22.43 -7.47 4.22
CA LEU A 320 23.20 -8.66 3.84
C LEU A 320 22.80 -9.20 2.47
N CYS A 321 21.50 -9.21 2.15
CA CYS A 321 20.97 -9.57 0.83
C CYS A 321 21.19 -8.47 -0.23
N ARG A 322 21.77 -7.32 0.15
CA ARG A 322 22.03 -6.16 -0.72
C ARG A 322 20.78 -5.51 -1.33
N GLU A 323 19.61 -5.79 -0.75
CA GLU A 323 18.34 -5.13 -1.05
C GLU A 323 18.33 -3.70 -0.48
N LEU A 324 19.09 -3.48 0.59
CA LEU A 324 19.23 -2.20 1.25
C LEU A 324 20.70 -1.76 1.25
N ARG A 325 20.98 -0.49 0.92
CA ARG A 325 22.33 0.09 0.99
C ARG A 325 22.55 0.76 2.36
N PRO A 326 23.75 0.65 2.97
CA PRO A 326 24.02 1.23 4.29
C PRO A 326 23.72 2.73 4.40
N LEU A 327 24.16 3.53 3.41
CA LEU A 327 23.90 4.97 3.38
C LEU A 327 22.40 5.28 3.28
N GLY A 328 21.66 4.51 2.46
CA GLY A 328 20.21 4.67 2.31
C GLY A 328 19.45 4.31 3.59
N ALA A 329 19.89 3.28 4.31
CA ALA A 329 19.32 2.88 5.59
C ALA A 329 19.56 3.94 6.69
N TYR A 330 20.75 4.56 6.69
CA TYR A 330 21.09 5.63 7.61
C TYR A 330 20.24 6.88 7.36
N MET A 331 20.19 7.34 6.10
CA MET A 331 19.41 8.51 5.70
C MET A 331 17.90 8.34 5.93
N SER A 332 17.37 7.11 5.85
CA SER A 332 15.98 6.82 6.15
C SER A 332 15.68 6.63 7.65
N GLY A 333 16.69 6.70 8.53
CA GLY A 333 16.55 6.48 9.97
C GLY A 333 16.34 5.02 10.39
N ARG A 334 16.46 4.06 9.46
CA ARG A 334 16.33 2.61 9.72
C ARG A 334 17.60 2.00 10.30
N LEU A 335 18.74 2.63 9.98
CA LEU A 335 20.06 2.32 10.52
C LEU A 335 20.50 3.50 11.39
N LYS A 336 20.56 3.32 12.70
CA LYS A 336 21.14 4.33 13.59
C LYS A 336 22.61 4.00 13.80
N VAL A 337 23.47 4.99 13.68
CA VAL A 337 24.92 4.84 13.81
C VAL A 337 25.39 5.75 14.95
N LYS A 338 26.17 5.19 15.88
CA LYS A 338 26.89 5.91 16.93
C LYS A 338 28.39 5.64 16.74
N GLY A 339 29.20 6.68 16.60
CA GLY A 339 30.63 6.57 16.29
C GLY A 339 31.00 7.36 15.03
N ASP A 340 32.14 7.05 14.43
CA ASP A 340 32.60 7.71 13.20
C ASP A 340 31.77 7.25 12.00
N LEU A 341 31.05 8.18 11.37
CA LEU A 341 30.21 7.91 10.20
C LEU A 341 31.04 7.46 8.98
N ALA A 342 32.26 7.96 8.80
CA ALA A 342 33.12 7.56 7.69
C ALA A 342 33.52 6.08 7.84
N VAL A 343 33.82 5.65 9.07
CA VAL A 343 34.07 4.23 9.38
C VAL A 343 32.80 3.41 9.21
N ALA A 344 31.64 3.92 9.61
CA ALA A 344 30.35 3.24 9.42
C ALA A 344 30.06 2.95 7.94
N MET A 345 30.42 3.86 7.02
CA MET A 345 30.19 3.67 5.59
C MET A 345 31.14 2.65 4.94
N LYS A 346 32.29 2.35 5.56
CA LYS A 346 33.15 1.23 5.12
C LYS A 346 32.48 -0.14 5.27
N LEU A 347 31.38 -0.24 6.01
CA LEU A 347 30.54 -1.44 6.09
C LEU A 347 30.09 -1.93 4.69
N GLU A 348 29.97 -1.03 3.70
CA GLU A 348 29.66 -1.43 2.33
C GLU A 348 30.74 -2.35 1.72
N ALA A 349 32.01 -2.16 2.08
CA ALA A 349 33.10 -3.03 1.63
C ALA A 349 32.93 -4.45 2.21
N VAL A 350 32.53 -4.56 3.47
CA VAL A 350 32.18 -5.85 4.12
C VAL A 350 31.03 -6.53 3.39
N LEU A 351 29.95 -5.80 3.10
CA LEU A 351 28.79 -6.36 2.38
C LEU A 351 29.13 -6.78 0.94
N ARG A 352 30.14 -6.16 0.32
CA ARG A 352 30.60 -6.52 -1.02
C ARG A 352 31.44 -7.80 -1.02
N ALA A 353 32.09 -8.14 0.09
CA ALA A 353 32.91 -9.32 0.25
C ALA A 353 32.09 -10.62 0.50
N LEU A 354 30.80 -10.51 0.81
CA LEU A 354 29.86 -11.63 1.06
C LEU A 354 29.46 -12.45 -0.19
N LYS A 355 30.35 -12.62 -1.17
CA LYS A 355 30.04 -13.25 -2.47
C LYS A 355 30.28 -14.75 -2.50
#